data_AF-A0A432UUT2-F1
#
_entry.id   AF-A0A432UUT2-F1
#
_cell.length_a   1.000
_cell.length_b   1.000
_cell.length_c   1.000
_cell.angle_alpha   90.00
_cell.angle_beta   90.00
_cell.angle_gamma   90.00
#
_symmetry.space_group_name_H-M   'P 1'
#
loop_
_entity.id
_entity.type
_entity.pdbx_description
1 polymer ?
#
loop_
_entity_poly.entity_id
_entity_poly.type
_entity_poly.pdbx_seq_one_letter_code
_entity_poly.pdbx_strand_id
1 'polypeptide(L)'
;MRPQIERAGMPAPRAIGVDEISIRKGHNYRVIVSDLDHRRPIWVGGEGRKEADLDEFFEFTGKIRSNRIKLAAMDMWKPFRNSMQKNAPNALIVSGINPMEPQNSRATFLQSAEQEKAA
;
A
#
# COMPACT_ATOMS: atom_id res chain seq x y z
N MET A 1 -13.84 -11.74 1.14
CA MET A 1 -13.43 -10.37 0.74
C MET A 1 -14.12 -9.84 -0.51
N ARG A 2 -14.60 -10.67 -1.45
CA ARG A 2 -15.38 -10.21 -2.62
C ARG A 2 -16.63 -9.34 -2.31
N PRO A 3 -17.44 -9.59 -1.25
CA PRO A 3 -18.69 -8.83 -1.06
C PRO A 3 -18.51 -7.37 -0.60
N GLN A 4 -17.32 -6.96 -0.12
CA GLN A 4 -17.05 -5.58 0.27
C GLN A 4 -16.68 -4.69 -0.94
N ILE A 5 -16.12 -5.28 -2.00
CA ILE A 5 -15.72 -4.57 -3.22
C ILE A 5 -16.96 -4.25 -4.08
N GLU A 6 -17.95 -5.14 -4.12
CA GLU A 6 -19.18 -4.95 -4.92
C GLU A 6 -20.05 -3.78 -4.45
N ARG A 7 -20.09 -3.49 -3.14
CA ARG A 7 -20.93 -2.40 -2.59
C ARG A 7 -20.32 -1.01 -2.72
N ALA A 8 -19.01 -0.90 -2.96
CA ALA A 8 -18.29 0.37 -2.88
C ALA A 8 -17.83 0.94 -4.24
N GLY A 9 -18.12 0.23 -5.34
CA GLY A 9 -17.51 0.51 -6.63
C GLY A 9 -16.02 0.17 -6.68
N MET A 10 -15.40 0.24 -7.86
CA MET A 10 -13.97 -0.03 -8.01
C MET A 10 -13.15 1.07 -7.30
N PRO A 11 -12.33 0.74 -6.28
CA PRO A 11 -11.60 1.74 -5.51
C PRO A 11 -10.57 2.49 -6.37
N ALA A 12 -10.40 3.79 -6.10
CA ALA A 12 -9.40 4.65 -6.74
C ALA A 12 -8.68 5.48 -5.65
N PRO A 13 -7.90 4.83 -4.78
CA PRO A 13 -7.29 5.47 -3.61
C PRO A 13 -6.23 6.49 -4.03
N ARG A 14 -6.08 7.58 -3.26
CA ARG A 14 -4.93 8.47 -3.37
C ARG A 14 -3.79 8.02 -2.45
N ALA A 15 -4.13 7.39 -1.33
CA ALA A 15 -3.18 6.84 -0.37
C ALA A 15 -3.45 5.35 -0.13
N ILE A 16 -2.42 4.52 -0.23
CA ILE A 16 -2.51 3.08 0.02
C ILE A 16 -1.61 2.62 1.17
N GLY A 17 -2.05 1.61 1.90
CA GLY A 17 -1.24 0.85 2.84
C GLY A 17 -0.95 -0.51 2.27
N VAL A 18 0.31 -0.96 2.31
CA VAL A 18 0.72 -2.30 1.86
C VAL A 18 1.35 -3.03 3.04
N ASP A 19 0.81 -4.19 3.37
CA ASP A 19 1.26 -5.02 4.49
C ASP A 19 1.15 -6.51 4.12
N GLU A 20 1.69 -7.36 4.98
CA GLU A 20 1.64 -8.81 4.88
C GLU A 20 0.75 -9.41 5.96
N ILE A 21 -0.19 -10.28 5.57
CA ILE A 21 -1.08 -10.97 6.49
C ILE A 21 -0.90 -12.48 6.41
N SER A 22 -0.92 -13.14 7.57
CA SER A 22 -0.97 -14.59 7.66
C SER A 22 -2.42 -15.06 7.61
N ILE A 23 -2.80 -15.84 6.59
CA ILE A 23 -4.19 -16.31 6.42
C ILE A 23 -4.48 -17.60 7.20
N ARG A 24 -3.45 -18.39 7.52
CA ARG A 24 -3.58 -19.63 8.30
C ARG A 24 -2.30 -19.90 9.08
N LYS A 25 -2.43 -20.62 10.22
CA LYS A 25 -1.27 -21.19 10.92
C LYS A 25 -0.40 -21.99 9.95
N GLY A 26 0.90 -21.68 9.91
CA GLY A 26 1.89 -22.38 9.08
C GLY A 26 2.45 -21.58 7.89
N HIS A 27 2.62 -20.26 8.00
CA HIS A 27 3.39 -19.43 7.04
C HIS A 27 2.73 -19.20 5.66
N ASN A 28 1.40 -19.24 5.57
CA ASN A 28 0.69 -18.80 4.37
C ASN A 28 0.46 -17.28 4.43
N TYR A 29 1.43 -16.55 3.92
CA TYR A 29 1.38 -15.09 3.84
C TYR A 29 0.73 -14.61 2.55
N ARG A 30 0.05 -13.47 2.63
CA ARG A 30 -0.52 -12.73 1.49
C ARG A 30 -0.24 -11.25 1.66
N VAL A 31 -0.21 -10.55 0.54
CA VAL A 31 -0.20 -9.09 0.54
C VAL A 31 -1.62 -8.59 0.74
N ILE A 32 -1.78 -7.61 1.63
CA ILE A 32 -3.00 -6.82 1.75
C ILE A 32 -2.72 -5.39 1.30
N VAL A 33 -3.60 -4.85 0.45
CA VAL A 33 -3.59 -3.44 0.09
C VAL A 33 -4.86 -2.80 0.61
N SER A 34 -4.68 -1.70 1.34
CA SER A 34 -5.76 -0.93 1.96
C SER A 34 -5.83 0.47 1.36
N ASP A 35 -7.05 0.96 1.21
CA ASP A 35 -7.33 2.37 0.96
C ASP A 35 -7.23 3.12 2.29
N LEU A 36 -6.20 3.98 2.43
CA LEU A 36 -5.96 4.72 3.67
C LEU A 36 -6.94 5.88 3.84
N ASP A 37 -7.48 6.42 2.75
CA ASP A 37 -8.48 7.49 2.80
C ASP A 37 -9.78 6.96 3.42
N HIS A 38 -10.20 5.76 3.03
CA HIS A 38 -11.44 5.11 3.50
C HIS A 38 -11.23 4.04 4.58
N ARG A 39 -9.98 3.82 5.02
CA ARG A 39 -9.57 2.85 6.06
C ARG A 39 -10.17 1.45 5.85
N ARG A 40 -10.08 0.93 4.63
CA ARG A 40 -10.63 -0.39 4.28
C ARG A 40 -9.67 -1.18 3.39
N PRO A 41 -9.62 -2.52 3.53
CA PRO A 41 -8.93 -3.35 2.57
C PRO A 41 -9.62 -3.27 1.21
N ILE A 42 -8.82 -3.13 0.16
CA ILE A 42 -9.31 -3.06 -1.23
C ILE A 42 -8.82 -4.24 -2.06
N TRP A 43 -7.76 -4.92 -1.61
CA TRP A 43 -7.23 -6.08 -2.30
C TRP A 43 -6.44 -6.98 -1.34
N VAL A 44 -6.51 -8.29 -1.57
CA VAL A 44 -5.66 -9.30 -0.92
C VAL A 44 -5.28 -10.34 -1.96
N GLY A 45 -3.99 -10.65 -2.07
CA GLY A 45 -3.47 -11.57 -3.07
C GLY A 45 -1.97 -11.83 -2.93
N GLY A 46 -1.35 -12.24 -4.04
CA GLY A 46 0.02 -12.71 -4.06
C GLY A 46 0.26 -14.00 -3.26
N GLU A 47 1.52 -14.38 -3.17
CA GLU A 47 2.04 -15.49 -2.35
C GLU A 47 2.85 -14.99 -1.15
N GLY A 48 2.79 -13.68 -0.90
CA GLY A 48 3.41 -13.02 0.23
C GLY A 48 4.37 -11.97 -0.27
N ARG A 49 5.63 -12.34 -0.37
CA ARG A 49 6.70 -11.40 -0.27
C ARG A 49 7.49 -11.39 -1.61
N LYS A 50 6.91 -10.88 -2.69
CA LYS A 50 7.57 -10.78 -4.02
C LYS A 50 7.16 -9.51 -4.75
N GLU A 51 7.98 -9.06 -5.69
CA GLU A 51 7.65 -7.90 -6.55
C GLU A 51 6.39 -8.19 -7.39
N ALA A 52 6.30 -9.41 -7.92
CA ALA A 52 5.15 -9.88 -8.69
C ALA A 52 3.84 -9.85 -7.88
N ASP A 53 3.90 -10.05 -6.56
CA ASP A 53 2.70 -10.05 -5.70
C ASP A 53 2.04 -8.66 -5.67
N LEU A 54 2.84 -7.59 -5.66
CA LEU A 54 2.30 -6.22 -5.70
C LEU A 54 1.98 -5.77 -7.13
N ASP A 55 2.68 -6.30 -8.13
CA ASP A 55 2.34 -6.09 -9.54
C ASP A 55 0.93 -6.59 -9.87
N GLU A 56 0.49 -7.73 -9.32
CA GLU A 56 -0.88 -8.25 -9.46
C GLU A 56 -1.94 -7.23 -9.00
N PHE A 57 -1.68 -6.50 -7.90
CA PHE A 57 -2.57 -5.44 -7.43
C PHE A 57 -2.67 -4.29 -8.45
N PHE A 58 -1.55 -3.92 -9.06
CA PHE A 58 -1.52 -2.84 -10.06
C PHE A 58 -2.17 -3.25 -11.38
N GLU A 59 -2.05 -4.51 -11.78
CA GLU A 59 -2.78 -5.07 -12.92
C GLU A 59 -4.29 -5.06 -12.66
N PHE A 60 -4.72 -5.51 -11.48
CA PHE A 60 -6.12 -5.45 -11.04
C PHE A 60 -6.67 -4.01 -11.03
N THR A 61 -5.88 -3.07 -10.53
CA THR A 61 -6.27 -1.66 -10.39
C THR A 61 -6.27 -0.92 -11.72
N GLY A 62 -5.36 -1.28 -12.63
CA GLY A 62 -5.20 -0.69 -13.95
C GLY A 62 -4.43 0.65 -13.93
N LYS A 63 -3.66 0.89 -15.00
CA LYS A 63 -2.69 1.99 -15.13
C LYS A 63 -3.24 3.39 -14.78
N ILE A 64 -4.47 3.71 -15.19
CA ILE A 64 -5.07 5.04 -14.93
C ILE A 64 -5.23 5.27 -13.42
N ARG A 65 -5.71 4.27 -12.67
CA ARG A 65 -5.93 4.40 -11.23
C ARG A 65 -4.62 4.33 -10.47
N SER A 66 -3.70 3.46 -10.88
CA SER A 66 -2.35 3.36 -10.29
C SER A 66 -1.61 4.70 -10.33
N ASN A 67 -1.71 5.43 -11.45
CA ASN A 67 -1.10 6.77 -11.59
C ASN A 67 -1.70 7.86 -10.66
N ARG A 68 -2.88 7.62 -10.07
CA ARG A 68 -3.53 8.54 -9.14
C ARG A 68 -3.06 8.34 -7.70
N ILE A 69 -2.40 7.24 -7.40
CA ILE A 69 -1.80 6.98 -6.09
C ILE A 69 -0.66 7.99 -5.88
N LYS A 70 -0.72 8.71 -4.76
CA LYS A 70 0.22 9.75 -4.36
C LYS A 70 1.04 9.39 -3.14
N LEU A 71 0.55 8.43 -2.34
CA LEU A 71 1.24 7.98 -1.15
C LEU A 71 1.06 6.47 -1.00
N ALA A 72 2.14 5.79 -0.63
CA ALA A 72 2.09 4.41 -0.19
C ALA A 72 2.83 4.29 1.15
N ALA A 73 2.08 3.92 2.19
CA ALA A 73 2.65 3.52 3.48
C ALA A 73 2.95 2.03 3.43
N MET A 74 4.23 1.67 3.49
CA MET A 74 4.67 0.28 3.44
C MET A 74 6.01 0.10 4.12
N ASP A 75 6.32 -1.14 4.50
CA ASP A 75 7.67 -1.47 4.94
C ASP A 75 8.67 -1.34 3.78
N MET A 76 9.93 -1.04 4.10
CA MET A 76 11.02 -0.69 3.16
C MET A 76 11.56 -1.86 2.37
N TRP A 77 10.68 -2.76 1.98
CA TRP A 77 11.12 -3.96 1.36
C TRP A 77 11.32 -3.78 -0.15
N LYS A 78 12.54 -4.13 -0.58
CA LYS A 78 13.03 -3.88 -1.94
C LYS A 78 12.06 -4.33 -3.05
N PRO A 79 11.44 -5.53 -2.99
CA PRO A 79 10.49 -5.95 -4.02
C PRO A 79 9.25 -5.05 -4.13
N PHE A 80 8.67 -4.61 -3.01
CA PHE A 80 7.52 -3.71 -3.04
C PHE A 80 7.89 -2.30 -3.49
N ARG A 81 9.06 -1.81 -3.07
CA ARG A 81 9.60 -0.54 -3.56
C ARG A 81 9.77 -0.54 -5.08
N ASN A 82 10.33 -1.62 -5.65
CA ASN A 82 10.49 -1.75 -7.10
C ASN A 82 9.13 -1.72 -7.82
N SER A 83 8.18 -2.53 -7.36
CA SER A 83 6.83 -2.58 -7.94
C SER A 83 6.11 -1.22 -7.84
N MET A 84 6.22 -0.52 -6.71
CA MET A 84 5.70 0.84 -6.54
C MET A 84 6.30 1.83 -7.54
N GLN A 85 7.63 1.85 -7.66
CA GLN A 85 8.32 2.76 -8.57
C GLN A 85 7.97 2.48 -10.03
N LYS A 86 7.76 1.21 -10.39
CA LYS A 86 7.34 0.77 -11.72
C LYS A 86 5.90 1.19 -12.06
N ASN A 87 4.95 0.96 -11.15
CA ASN A 87 3.52 1.05 -11.47
C ASN A 87 2.83 2.32 -10.96
N ALA A 88 3.40 2.97 -9.95
CA ALA A 88 2.94 4.23 -9.38
C ALA A 88 4.13 5.17 -9.13
N PRO A 89 4.88 5.56 -10.18
CA PRO A 89 6.14 6.33 -10.06
C PRO A 89 5.98 7.70 -9.37
N ASN A 90 4.75 8.22 -9.30
CA ASN A 90 4.44 9.50 -8.68
C ASN A 90 4.06 9.39 -7.20
N ALA A 91 4.08 8.19 -6.62
CA ALA A 91 3.74 7.96 -5.23
C ALA A 91 4.94 8.19 -4.32
N LEU A 92 4.74 8.99 -3.26
CA LEU A 92 5.68 9.05 -2.15
C LEU A 92 5.59 7.75 -1.35
N ILE A 93 6.74 7.08 -1.18
CA ILE A 93 6.83 5.89 -0.33
C ILE A 93 7.20 6.36 1.07
N VAL A 94 6.33 6.08 2.04
CA VAL A 94 6.57 6.38 3.45
C VAL A 94 6.74 5.07 4.21
N SER A 95 7.80 4.97 5.00
CA SER A 95 8.10 3.80 5.80
C SER A 95 8.12 4.11 7.29
N GLY A 96 7.82 3.10 8.11
CA GLY A 96 7.73 3.26 9.56
C GLY A 96 6.38 3.80 10.07
N ILE A 97 5.35 3.90 9.21
CA ILE A 97 3.98 4.18 9.65
C ILE A 97 3.24 2.86 9.74
N ASN A 98 2.94 2.42 10.96
CA ASN A 98 2.03 1.31 11.20
C ASN A 98 0.59 1.79 10.91
N PRO A 99 -0.10 1.31 9.86
CA PRO A 99 -1.38 1.87 9.42
C PRO A 99 -2.53 1.62 10.41
N MET A 100 -2.30 0.82 11.44
CA MET A 100 -3.25 0.53 12.53
C MET A 100 -2.93 1.26 13.85
N GLU A 101 -1.86 2.07 13.89
CA GLU A 101 -1.45 2.80 15.10
C GLU A 101 -2.15 4.17 15.20
N PRO A 102 -2.60 4.61 16.41
CA PRO A 102 -3.37 5.86 16.55
C PRO A 102 -2.58 7.10 16.10
N GLN A 103 -3.22 7.94 15.26
CA GLN A 103 -2.66 9.08 14.53
C GLN A 103 -2.25 10.30 15.39
N ASN A 104 -1.73 10.12 16.61
CA ASN A 104 -1.45 11.25 17.51
C ASN A 104 -0.08 11.94 17.28
N SER A 105 0.58 11.76 16.14
CA SER A 105 1.87 12.39 15.83
C SER A 105 1.91 13.08 14.46
N ARG A 106 0.97 14.01 14.22
CA ARG A 106 1.05 14.96 13.08
C ARG A 106 2.36 15.76 13.03
N ALA A 107 3.07 15.89 14.15
CA ALA A 107 4.36 16.59 14.23
C ALA A 107 5.53 15.82 13.60
N THR A 108 5.50 14.48 13.60
CA THR A 108 6.61 13.65 13.07
C THR A 108 6.60 13.60 11.54
N PHE A 109 5.42 13.68 10.92
CA PHE A 109 5.24 13.53 9.47
C PHE A 109 5.87 14.67 8.63
N LEU A 110 5.87 15.90 9.13
CA LEU A 110 6.47 17.04 8.41
C LEU A 110 7.99 17.11 8.59
N GLN A 111 8.50 16.71 9.74
CA GLN A 111 9.94 16.79 10.05
C GLN A 111 10.77 15.76 9.27
N SER A 112 10.26 14.54 9.10
CA SER A 112 10.94 13.49 8.33
C SER A 112 10.95 13.78 6.82
N ALA A 113 9.88 14.39 6.29
CA ALA A 113 9.78 14.75 4.87
C ALA A 113 10.70 15.93 4.49
N GLU A 114 11.02 16.82 5.43
CA GLU A 114 11.99 17.90 5.22
C GLU A 114 13.44 17.41 5.30
N GLN A 115 13.74 16.44 6.17
CA GLN A 115 15.09 15.86 6.28
C GLN A 115 15.48 15.01 5.05
N GLU A 116 14.53 14.31 4.42
CA GLU A 116 14.79 13.53 3.19
C GLU A 116 14.97 14.39 1.92
N LYS A 117 14.52 15.65 1.91
CA LYS A 117 14.76 16.58 0.77
C LYS A 117 16.14 17.24 0.79
N ALA A 118 16.87 17.13 1.90
CA ALA A 118 18.15 17.80 2.12
C ALA A 118 19.38 16.88 1.94
N ALA A 119 19.17 15.62 1.54
CA ALA A 119 20.21 14.60 1.31
C ALA A 119 20.17 14.11 -0.14
#